data_AF-A0A960T1F6-F1
#
_entry.id   AF-A0A960T1F6-F1
#
_cell.length_a   1.000
_cell.length_b   1.000
_cell.length_c   1.000
_cell.angle_alpha   90.00
_cell.angle_beta   90.00
_cell.angle_gamma   90.00
#
_symmetry.space_group_name_H-M   'P 1'
#
loop_
_entity.id
_entity.type
_entity.pdbx_description
1 polymer ?
#
loop_
_entity_poly.entity_id
_entity_poly.type
_entity_poly.pdbx_seq_one_letter_code
_entity_poly.pdbx_strand_id
1 'polypeptide(L)'
;YPIDILWWDTPMFMTRQRAAPLAALTKLRPGLITNNRLGGGFNGDTATPEQFVPVTGYPGDWETCMTMNGHWGYNAYDQNWKSSTDLIRKLADICAKGGNFLLNVGPTAEGEFPQACVERLQEVGKWLRVNGEAIYGTTRSPFAYLPWGVATRKSGTLYLHVFDWPQNGRLVVPLNNAAKSARLLSNGSVLSVQRNGGRLVIDVPEAAPDAADSVIVLEFEGEPVTPELPSVGAKVTASATLDGNVAANVVDGTGSKRWRAPKDVKSAWIEMELSEPAKIGAFGLDEPDVWPRMKQRYTLQAQVGDEWRNIAEGGTNGHGTKATVSPVTARKFRLTMECANGSPGVAELQLYPAD
;
A
#
# COMPACT_ATOMS: atom_id res chain seq x y z
N TYR A 1 35.49 4.73 2.55
CA TYR A 1 34.08 5.14 2.66
C TYR A 1 33.36 4.08 3.47
N PRO A 2 32.67 4.42 4.56
CA PRO A 2 31.72 3.49 5.19
C PRO A 2 30.54 3.31 4.22
N ILE A 3 30.39 2.12 3.63
CA ILE A 3 29.23 1.81 2.79
C ILE A 3 28.10 1.36 3.73
N ASP A 4 26.93 1.99 3.58
CA ASP A 4 25.73 1.69 4.37
C ASP A 4 24.77 0.74 3.64
N ILE A 5 24.67 0.86 2.31
CA ILE A 5 23.79 0.05 1.46
C ILE A 5 24.57 -0.50 0.27
N LEU A 6 24.40 -1.78 -0.01
CA LEU A 6 24.84 -2.44 -1.24
C LEU A 6 23.64 -3.01 -1.98
N TRP A 7 23.31 -2.39 -3.11
CA TRP A 7 22.12 -2.70 -3.89
C TRP A 7 22.48 -3.61 -5.07
N TRP A 8 21.87 -4.80 -5.12
CA TRP A 8 22.06 -5.78 -6.18
C TRP A 8 21.00 -5.60 -7.26
N ASP A 9 21.38 -5.63 -8.54
CA ASP A 9 20.42 -5.62 -9.63
C ASP A 9 20.21 -7.01 -10.22
N THR A 10 18.96 -7.30 -10.58
CA THR A 10 18.47 -8.51 -11.26
C THR A 10 18.92 -9.87 -10.66
N PRO A 11 18.07 -10.58 -9.90
CA PRO A 11 18.42 -11.91 -9.39
C PRO A 11 18.40 -13.02 -10.47
N MET A 12 18.07 -12.66 -11.71
CA MET A 12 17.81 -13.60 -12.81
C MET A 12 19.10 -14.33 -13.20
N PHE A 13 19.03 -15.66 -13.28
CA PHE A 13 20.15 -16.54 -13.64
C PHE A 13 21.34 -16.53 -12.66
N MET A 14 21.25 -15.83 -11.52
CA MET A 14 22.27 -15.93 -10.49
C MET A 14 22.15 -17.27 -9.75
N THR A 15 23.14 -18.14 -9.92
CA THR A 15 23.20 -19.41 -9.19
C THR A 15 23.74 -19.22 -7.78
N ARG A 16 23.41 -20.13 -6.87
CA ARG A 16 23.95 -20.10 -5.50
C ARG A 16 25.47 -20.10 -5.47
N GLN A 17 26.13 -20.84 -6.38
CA GLN A 17 27.59 -20.89 -6.49
C GLN A 17 28.20 -19.52 -6.83
N ARG A 18 27.53 -18.71 -7.67
CA ARG A 18 27.97 -17.36 -8.04
C ARG A 18 27.66 -16.33 -6.97
N ALA A 19 26.51 -16.45 -6.30
CA ALA A 19 26.07 -15.52 -5.26
C ALA A 19 26.84 -15.72 -3.94
N ALA A 20 27.19 -16.96 -3.57
CA ALA A 20 27.76 -17.26 -2.26
C ALA A 20 29.06 -16.49 -1.93
N PRO A 21 30.03 -16.32 -2.85
CA PRO A 21 31.21 -15.50 -2.59
C PRO A 21 30.86 -14.03 -2.30
N LEU A 22 29.92 -13.44 -3.06
CA LEU A 22 29.49 -12.05 -2.85
C LEU A 22 28.76 -11.89 -1.52
N ALA A 23 27.86 -12.82 -1.19
CA ALA A 23 27.17 -12.85 0.09
C ALA A 23 28.13 -13.05 1.28
N ALA A 24 29.26 -13.73 1.09
CA ALA A 24 30.25 -13.87 2.15
C ALA A 24 30.98 -12.54 2.42
N LEU A 25 31.22 -11.73 1.38
CA LEU A 25 31.90 -10.44 1.50
C LEU A 25 31.08 -9.39 2.27
N THR A 26 29.74 -9.46 2.23
CA THR A 26 28.90 -8.53 2.98
C THR A 26 29.12 -8.63 4.50
N LYS A 27 29.52 -9.82 4.99
CA LYS A 27 29.85 -10.05 6.42
C LYS A 27 31.08 -9.27 6.90
N LEU A 28 31.93 -8.79 5.99
CA LEU A 28 33.07 -7.94 6.34
C LEU A 28 32.65 -6.56 6.85
N ARG A 29 31.38 -6.17 6.62
CA ARG A 29 30.81 -4.89 7.05
C ARG A 29 29.54 -5.13 7.87
N PRO A 30 29.66 -5.32 9.20
CA PRO A 30 28.49 -5.37 10.08
C PRO A 30 27.61 -4.13 9.89
N GLY A 31 26.31 -4.33 9.74
CA GLY A 31 25.33 -3.25 9.50
C GLY A 31 25.16 -2.85 8.03
N LEU A 32 25.85 -3.47 7.07
CA LEU A 32 25.59 -3.27 5.64
C LEU A 32 24.20 -3.80 5.28
N ILE A 33 23.35 -2.96 4.71
CA ILE A 33 22.02 -3.33 4.23
C ILE A 33 22.11 -3.76 2.77
N THR A 34 21.42 -4.84 2.43
CA THR A 34 21.32 -5.39 1.08
C THR A 34 19.87 -5.65 0.69
N ASN A 35 19.54 -5.48 -0.59
CA ASN A 35 18.23 -5.87 -1.11
C ASN A 35 18.19 -7.36 -1.50
N ASN A 36 17.00 -7.89 -1.77
CA ASN A 36 16.76 -9.29 -2.10
C ASN A 36 17.15 -9.71 -3.53
N ARG A 37 17.86 -8.86 -4.27
CA ARG A 37 18.11 -9.02 -5.70
C ARG A 37 19.46 -9.63 -6.06
N LEU A 38 20.25 -10.09 -5.07
CA LEU A 38 21.47 -10.87 -5.33
C LEU A 38 21.15 -12.18 -6.07
N GLY A 39 20.01 -12.82 -5.78
CA GLY A 39 19.64 -14.11 -6.35
C GLY A 39 20.38 -15.29 -5.70
N GLY A 40 20.35 -16.47 -6.34
CA GLY A 40 20.99 -17.68 -5.79
C GLY A 40 20.40 -18.21 -4.48
N GLY A 41 19.19 -17.79 -4.11
CA GLY A 41 18.50 -18.15 -2.86
C GLY A 41 18.86 -17.26 -1.66
N PHE A 42 19.55 -16.13 -1.87
CA PHE A 42 19.81 -15.13 -0.84
C PHE A 42 18.71 -14.07 -0.84
N ASN A 43 18.10 -13.85 0.33
CA ASN A 43 16.91 -12.99 0.47
C ASN A 43 17.22 -11.52 0.74
N GLY A 44 18.48 -11.15 1.03
CA GLY A 44 18.82 -9.79 1.48
C GLY A 44 18.09 -9.40 2.76
N ASP A 45 18.16 -8.11 3.08
CA ASP A 45 17.51 -7.47 4.22
C ASP A 45 16.19 -6.80 3.82
N THR A 46 16.05 -6.34 2.57
CA THR A 46 14.84 -5.69 2.06
C THR A 46 14.24 -6.38 0.83
N ALA A 47 12.91 -6.50 0.79
CA ALA A 47 12.21 -6.81 -0.45
C ALA A 47 12.14 -5.58 -1.38
N THR A 48 12.11 -5.79 -2.70
CA THR A 48 12.14 -4.70 -3.69
C THR A 48 10.94 -4.71 -4.65
N PRO A 49 9.77 -4.17 -4.25
CA PRO A 49 8.67 -3.86 -5.17
C PRO A 49 9.08 -2.73 -6.15
N GLU A 50 9.63 -3.12 -7.29
CA GLU A 50 10.12 -2.20 -8.32
C GLU A 50 8.99 -1.52 -9.08
N GLN A 51 8.98 -0.18 -9.13
CA GLN A 51 8.04 0.67 -9.89
C GLN A 51 6.56 0.61 -9.44
N PHE A 52 6.24 0.01 -8.30
CA PHE A 52 4.90 0.06 -7.71
C PHE A 52 4.95 0.09 -6.18
N VAL A 53 3.83 0.49 -5.57
CA VAL A 53 3.61 0.40 -4.11
C VAL A 53 2.63 -0.76 -3.87
N PRO A 54 2.98 -1.79 -3.07
CA PRO A 54 2.04 -2.88 -2.76
C PRO A 54 0.75 -2.34 -2.11
N VAL A 55 -0.43 -2.96 -2.36
CA VAL A 55 -1.71 -2.38 -1.91
C VAL A 55 -1.82 -2.40 -0.39
N THR A 56 -1.34 -3.48 0.24
CA THR A 56 -1.30 -3.67 1.69
C THR A 56 0.11 -3.57 2.29
N GLY A 57 1.16 -3.36 1.48
CA GLY A 57 2.57 -3.42 1.89
C GLY A 57 3.11 -4.86 1.98
N TYR A 58 4.39 -5.05 2.27
CA TYR A 58 5.00 -6.37 2.47
C TYR A 58 5.33 -6.65 3.95
N PRO A 59 5.41 -7.93 4.35
CA PRO A 59 5.96 -8.29 5.65
C PRO A 59 7.47 -8.05 5.70
N GLY A 60 7.97 -7.62 6.86
CA GLY A 60 9.38 -7.26 7.04
C GLY A 60 9.75 -5.94 6.35
N ASP A 61 11.05 -5.69 6.23
CA ASP A 61 11.56 -4.46 5.61
C ASP A 61 11.49 -4.55 4.08
N TRP A 62 11.06 -3.47 3.44
CA TRP A 62 10.97 -3.40 1.98
C TRP A 62 11.20 -1.98 1.48
N GLU A 63 11.66 -1.87 0.24
CA GLU A 63 11.98 -0.62 -0.41
C GLU A 63 11.40 -0.60 -1.82
N THR A 64 10.46 0.31 -2.08
CA THR A 64 10.05 0.60 -3.45
C THR A 64 11.13 1.44 -4.10
N CYS A 65 11.74 0.91 -5.17
CA CYS A 65 12.55 1.70 -6.07
C CYS A 65 11.66 2.21 -7.22
N MET A 66 11.73 3.51 -7.52
CA MET A 66 10.92 4.14 -8.57
C MET A 66 11.66 5.29 -9.25
N THR A 67 11.32 5.53 -10.50
CA THR A 67 11.85 6.64 -11.30
C THR A 67 10.96 7.87 -11.19
N MET A 68 11.51 9.07 -11.44
CA MET A 68 10.70 10.28 -11.53
C MET A 68 9.89 10.39 -12.83
N ASN A 69 10.31 9.72 -13.91
CA ASN A 69 9.56 9.55 -15.16
C ASN A 69 9.43 8.05 -15.49
N GLY A 70 9.38 7.66 -16.76
CA GLY A 70 9.33 6.26 -17.22
C GLY A 70 10.69 5.57 -17.37
N HIS A 71 11.82 6.23 -17.10
CA HIS A 71 13.17 5.67 -17.34
C HIS A 71 14.09 5.78 -16.12
N TRP A 72 14.96 4.78 -15.94
CA TRP A 72 16.00 4.77 -14.91
C TRP A 72 17.18 5.68 -15.27
N GLY A 73 17.65 5.59 -16.50
CA GLY A 73 18.62 6.54 -17.06
C GLY A 73 17.92 7.78 -17.61
N TYR A 74 18.70 8.84 -17.84
CA TYR A 74 18.19 10.02 -18.52
C TYR A 74 17.73 9.68 -19.94
N ASN A 75 16.50 10.10 -20.28
CA ASN A 75 15.95 10.03 -21.62
C ASN A 75 15.36 11.41 -21.98
N ALA A 76 15.99 12.10 -22.94
CA ALA A 76 15.58 13.43 -23.37
C ALA A 76 14.15 13.50 -23.93
N TYR A 77 13.61 12.38 -24.42
CA TYR A 77 12.25 12.30 -24.97
C TYR A 77 11.18 11.97 -23.92
N ASP A 78 11.58 11.53 -22.72
CA ASP A 78 10.64 11.19 -21.66
C ASP A 78 10.39 12.38 -20.74
N GLN A 79 9.36 13.15 -21.10
CA GLN A 79 8.88 14.31 -20.34
C GLN A 79 7.72 13.96 -19.42
N ASN A 80 7.39 12.67 -19.23
CA ASN A 80 6.29 12.23 -18.37
C ASN A 80 6.73 12.18 -16.89
N TRP A 81 7.06 13.35 -16.36
CA TRP A 81 7.51 13.52 -14.98
C TRP A 81 6.33 13.39 -14.00
N LYS A 82 6.53 12.61 -12.93
CA LYS A 82 5.63 12.58 -11.78
C LYS A 82 5.56 13.97 -11.15
N SER A 83 4.37 14.40 -10.76
CA SER A 83 4.18 15.66 -10.05
C SER A 83 4.67 15.55 -8.60
N SER A 84 4.97 16.69 -7.97
CA SER A 84 5.32 16.69 -6.54
C SER A 84 4.20 16.16 -5.66
N THR A 85 2.94 16.40 -6.02
CA THR A 85 1.79 15.80 -5.35
C THR A 85 1.85 14.28 -5.38
N ASP A 86 2.13 13.67 -6.54
CA ASP A 86 2.27 12.21 -6.64
C ASP A 86 3.45 11.71 -5.79
N LEU A 87 4.60 12.39 -5.82
CA LEU A 87 5.77 12.00 -5.04
C LEU A 87 5.54 12.12 -3.52
N ILE A 88 4.90 13.19 -3.05
CA ILE A 88 4.55 13.39 -1.63
C ILE A 88 3.58 12.30 -1.17
N ARG A 89 2.49 12.08 -1.93
CA ARG A 89 1.50 11.06 -1.60
C ARG A 89 2.10 9.65 -1.62
N LYS A 90 3.00 9.34 -2.56
CA LYS A 90 3.75 8.06 -2.56
C LYS A 90 4.63 7.91 -1.34
N LEU A 91 5.37 8.95 -0.96
CA LEU A 91 6.21 8.92 0.24
C LEU A 91 5.37 8.59 1.48
N ALA A 92 4.25 9.30 1.67
CA ALA A 92 3.33 9.04 2.76
C ALA A 92 2.73 7.62 2.70
N ASP A 93 2.27 7.16 1.54
CA ASP A 93 1.69 5.81 1.36
C ASP A 93 2.71 4.69 1.63
N ILE A 94 3.95 4.84 1.14
CA ILE A 94 5.04 3.89 1.37
C ILE A 94 5.38 3.82 2.86
N CYS A 95 5.58 4.96 3.52
CA CYS A 95 5.86 4.99 4.96
C CYS A 95 4.68 4.45 5.79
N ALA A 96 3.43 4.78 5.41
CA ALA A 96 2.23 4.24 6.05
C ALA A 96 2.14 2.72 5.95
N LYS A 97 2.74 2.10 4.94
CA LYS A 97 2.81 0.65 4.76
C LYS A 97 4.10 0.02 5.31
N GLY A 98 4.95 0.82 5.96
CA GLY A 98 6.20 0.40 6.60
C GLY A 98 7.36 0.18 5.63
N GLY A 99 7.31 0.77 4.43
CA GLY A 99 8.38 0.68 3.43
C GLY A 99 9.29 1.90 3.39
N ASN A 100 10.39 1.76 2.64
CA ASN A 100 11.27 2.86 2.24
C ASN A 100 11.02 3.28 0.78
N PHE A 101 11.23 4.57 0.48
CA PHE A 101 11.08 5.10 -0.88
C PHE A 101 12.44 5.47 -1.49
N LEU A 102 12.96 4.60 -2.37
CA LEU A 102 14.13 4.88 -3.19
C LEU A 102 13.68 5.56 -4.49
N LEU A 103 13.85 6.88 -4.54
CA LEU A 103 13.51 7.69 -5.70
C LEU A 103 14.74 7.96 -6.57
N ASN A 104 14.74 7.44 -7.79
CA ASN A 104 15.83 7.58 -8.75
C ASN A 104 15.80 8.93 -9.49
N VAL A 105 16.99 9.51 -9.65
CA VAL A 105 17.27 10.67 -10.49
C VAL A 105 18.39 10.31 -11.46
N GLY A 106 18.09 10.28 -12.75
CA GLY A 106 19.08 10.04 -13.81
C GLY A 106 19.73 11.35 -14.27
N PRO A 107 21.05 11.55 -14.07
CA PRO A 107 21.76 12.73 -14.58
C PRO A 107 21.82 12.77 -16.11
N THR A 108 21.98 13.97 -16.67
CA THR A 108 22.27 14.17 -18.10
C THR A 108 23.67 13.65 -18.46
N ALA A 109 24.02 13.68 -19.75
CA ALA A 109 25.35 13.28 -20.22
C ALA A 109 26.47 14.17 -19.66
N GLU A 110 26.14 15.41 -19.29
CA GLU A 110 27.02 16.40 -18.68
C GLU A 110 27.15 16.22 -17.15
N GLY A 111 26.40 15.26 -16.56
CA GLY A 111 26.41 15.00 -15.13
C GLY A 111 25.50 15.92 -14.31
N GLU A 112 24.56 16.63 -14.97
CA GLU A 112 23.63 17.54 -14.30
C GLU A 112 22.30 16.84 -13.97
N PHE A 113 21.63 17.25 -12.90
CA PHE A 113 20.26 16.78 -12.65
C PHE A 113 19.27 17.51 -13.56
N PRO A 114 18.32 16.79 -14.20
CA PRO A 114 17.25 17.44 -14.96
C PRO A 114 16.48 18.44 -14.10
N GLN A 115 16.17 19.61 -14.67
CA GLN A 115 15.52 20.72 -13.97
C GLN A 115 14.20 20.30 -13.30
N ALA A 116 13.40 19.44 -13.96
CA ALA A 116 12.18 18.88 -13.38
C ALA A 116 12.46 18.12 -12.07
N CYS A 117 13.51 17.30 -12.02
CA CYS A 117 13.89 16.58 -10.79
C CYS A 117 14.23 17.55 -9.65
N VAL A 118 14.98 18.61 -9.96
CA VAL A 118 15.36 19.64 -8.98
C VAL A 118 14.11 20.32 -8.40
N GLU A 119 13.20 20.78 -9.26
CA GLU A 119 11.95 21.42 -8.84
C GLU A 119 11.12 20.51 -7.95
N ARG A 120 10.93 19.24 -8.35
CA ARG A 120 10.12 18.31 -7.57
C ARG A 120 10.75 17.96 -6.23
N LEU A 121 12.07 17.76 -6.17
CA LEU A 121 12.77 17.52 -4.90
C LEU A 121 12.72 18.74 -3.98
N GLN A 122 12.78 19.96 -4.51
CA GLN A 122 12.62 21.18 -3.72
C GLN A 122 11.20 21.33 -3.14
N GLU A 123 10.17 21.01 -3.94
CA GLU A 123 8.77 21.01 -3.51
C GLU A 123 8.51 19.95 -2.43
N VAL A 124 9.01 18.72 -2.61
CA VAL A 124 8.97 17.66 -1.60
C VAL A 124 9.72 18.09 -0.33
N GLY A 125 10.91 18.69 -0.46
CA GLY A 125 11.70 19.21 0.66
C GLY A 125 11.00 20.36 1.40
N LYS A 126 10.23 21.21 0.71
CA LYS A 126 9.40 22.24 1.33
C LYS A 126 8.29 21.62 2.17
N TRP A 127 7.61 20.61 1.65
CA TRP A 127 6.57 19.88 2.39
C TRP A 127 7.15 19.15 3.61
N LEU A 128 8.29 18.46 3.46
CA LEU A 128 8.97 17.74 4.55
C LEU A 128 9.45 18.65 5.68
N ARG A 129 9.82 19.91 5.40
CA ARG A 129 10.17 20.87 6.46
C ARG A 129 9.01 21.17 7.42
N VAL A 130 7.78 21.06 6.93
CA VAL A 130 6.56 21.27 7.72
C VAL A 130 6.06 19.96 8.31
N ASN A 131 6.03 18.89 7.51
CA ASN A 131 5.34 17.64 7.84
C ASN A 131 6.29 16.46 8.12
N GLY A 132 7.60 16.67 8.16
CA GLY A 132 8.60 15.60 8.26
C GLY A 132 8.48 14.73 9.52
N GLU A 133 7.90 15.27 10.61
CA GLU A 133 7.58 14.50 11.82
C GLU A 133 6.66 13.30 11.52
N ALA A 134 5.76 13.44 10.54
CA ALA A 134 4.84 12.41 10.10
C ALA A 134 5.47 11.35 9.17
N ILE A 135 6.74 11.51 8.82
CA ILE A 135 7.48 10.57 7.96
C ILE A 135 8.63 9.94 8.74
N TYR A 136 9.53 10.76 9.29
CA TYR A 136 10.78 10.28 9.88
C TYR A 136 10.56 9.55 11.22
N GLY A 137 11.07 8.32 11.28
CA GLY A 137 10.97 7.48 12.48
C GLY A 137 9.54 7.02 12.79
N THR A 138 8.66 7.05 11.79
CA THR A 138 7.33 6.47 11.89
C THR A 138 7.34 4.98 11.52
N THR A 139 6.28 4.29 11.90
CA THR A 139 6.03 2.88 11.60
C THR A 139 4.72 2.73 10.84
N ARG A 140 4.51 1.51 10.33
CA ARG A 140 3.29 1.11 9.62
C ARG A 140 2.00 1.54 10.35
N SER A 141 1.05 2.00 9.54
CA SER A 141 -0.33 2.29 9.88
C SER A 141 -1.04 1.12 10.58
N PRO A 142 -1.89 1.36 11.59
CA PRO A 142 -2.82 0.34 12.08
C PRO A 142 -4.07 0.19 11.17
N PHE A 143 -4.22 1.03 10.14
CA PHE A 143 -5.35 1.01 9.22
C PHE A 143 -4.99 0.26 7.95
N ALA A 144 -5.87 -0.65 7.53
CA ALA A 144 -5.77 -1.27 6.20
C ALA A 144 -6.29 -0.34 5.09
N TYR A 145 -7.24 0.53 5.41
CA TYR A 145 -7.85 1.48 4.48
C TYR A 145 -8.36 2.74 5.14
N LEU A 146 -8.15 3.86 4.46
CA LEU A 146 -8.75 5.15 4.74
C LEU A 146 -9.17 5.76 3.38
N PRO A 147 -10.42 6.21 3.21
CA PRO A 147 -10.92 6.68 1.91
C PRO A 147 -10.35 8.03 1.47
N TRP A 148 -9.75 8.78 2.39
CA TRP A 148 -9.26 10.14 2.19
C TRP A 148 -7.73 10.25 2.17
N GLY A 149 -7.00 9.15 2.37
CA GLY A 149 -5.54 9.15 2.44
C GLY A 149 -4.94 7.97 3.21
N VAL A 150 -3.94 8.23 4.04
CA VAL A 150 -3.21 7.19 4.79
C VAL A 150 -2.85 7.68 6.20
N ALA A 151 -2.24 6.83 7.02
CA ALA A 151 -1.71 7.25 8.31
C ALA A 151 -0.36 6.60 8.59
N THR A 152 0.52 7.33 9.26
CA THR A 152 1.73 6.77 9.87
C THR A 152 1.59 6.81 11.39
N ARG A 153 2.40 6.02 12.10
CA ARG A 153 2.32 5.91 13.56
C ARG A 153 3.67 6.12 14.21
N LYS A 154 3.65 6.72 15.40
CA LYS A 154 4.79 6.75 16.32
C LYS A 154 4.26 6.69 17.75
N SER A 155 4.48 5.58 18.46
CA SER A 155 4.22 5.40 19.90
C SER A 155 3.05 6.21 20.49
N GLY A 156 1.81 5.72 20.37
CA GLY A 156 0.62 6.44 20.86
C GLY A 156 0.22 7.70 20.07
N THR A 157 0.92 8.03 18.99
CA THR A 157 0.58 9.12 18.07
C THR A 157 0.29 8.57 16.67
N LEU A 158 -0.79 9.05 16.05
CA LEU A 158 -1.09 8.86 14.64
C LEU A 158 -0.94 10.16 13.88
N TYR A 159 -0.31 10.10 12.71
CA TYR A 159 -0.28 11.19 11.74
C TYR A 159 -1.17 10.80 10.58
N LEU A 160 -2.30 11.49 10.45
CA LEU A 160 -3.27 11.29 9.38
C LEU A 160 -2.84 12.14 8.18
N HIS A 161 -2.42 11.50 7.10
CA HIS A 161 -2.09 12.11 5.82
C HIS A 161 -3.37 12.22 4.99
N VAL A 162 -3.96 13.41 4.97
CA VAL A 162 -5.25 13.69 4.32
C VAL A 162 -5.00 14.23 2.93
N PHE A 163 -5.07 13.33 1.95
CA PHE A 163 -4.92 13.62 0.53
C PHE A 163 -6.17 14.30 -0.02
N ASP A 164 -7.34 13.78 0.35
CA ASP A 164 -8.61 14.25 -0.16
C ASP A 164 -9.38 14.92 0.99
N TRP A 165 -9.16 16.22 1.11
CA TRP A 165 -9.69 17.02 2.21
C TRP A 165 -11.23 17.09 2.17
N PRO A 166 -11.93 16.80 3.29
CA PRO A 166 -13.37 16.67 3.28
C PRO A 166 -14.07 18.03 3.19
N GLN A 167 -14.86 18.22 2.13
CA GLN A 167 -15.56 19.48 1.84
C GLN A 167 -16.68 19.81 2.83
N ASN A 168 -17.19 18.80 3.54
CA ASN A 168 -18.20 18.98 4.59
C ASN A 168 -17.58 19.38 5.95
N GLY A 169 -16.26 19.63 6.00
CA GLY A 169 -15.54 20.00 7.21
C GLY A 169 -15.43 18.88 8.25
N ARG A 170 -15.73 17.62 7.89
CA ARG A 170 -15.73 16.48 8.81
C ARG A 170 -14.89 15.32 8.29
N LEU A 171 -13.79 15.05 8.97
CA LEU A 171 -12.96 13.88 8.71
C LEU A 171 -13.40 12.72 9.60
N VAL A 172 -13.72 11.57 9.00
CA VAL A 172 -14.11 10.35 9.72
C VAL A 172 -12.94 9.38 9.77
N VAL A 173 -12.61 8.90 10.97
CA VAL A 173 -11.48 8.00 11.21
C VAL A 173 -11.96 6.76 11.98
N PRO A 174 -11.75 5.53 11.48
CA PRO A 174 -12.25 4.31 12.12
C PRO A 174 -11.38 3.92 13.32
N LEU A 175 -11.74 4.40 14.51
CA LEU A 175 -11.02 4.20 15.76
C LEU A 175 -11.98 3.89 16.91
N ASN A 176 -11.65 2.86 17.68
CA ASN A 176 -12.44 2.38 18.81
C ASN A 176 -12.12 3.12 20.12
N ASN A 177 -10.93 3.68 20.30
CA ASN A 177 -10.58 4.47 21.48
C ASN A 177 -10.61 5.98 21.22
N ALA A 178 -10.78 6.75 22.30
CA ALA A 178 -10.78 8.21 22.22
C ALA A 178 -9.36 8.74 21.98
N ALA A 179 -9.25 9.80 21.18
CA ALA A 179 -8.03 10.59 21.09
C ALA A 179 -7.96 11.55 22.28
N LYS A 180 -6.77 11.70 22.85
CA LYS A 180 -6.43 12.70 23.87
C LYS A 180 -6.43 14.11 23.29
N SER A 181 -5.91 14.26 22.07
CA SER A 181 -5.82 15.54 21.38
C SER A 181 -5.85 15.34 19.86
N ALA A 182 -6.25 16.38 19.14
CA ALA A 182 -6.08 16.49 17.70
C ALA A 182 -5.59 17.89 17.32
N ARG A 183 -4.67 17.96 16.37
CA ARG A 183 -4.16 19.24 15.85
C ARG A 183 -3.70 19.13 14.40
N LEU A 184 -3.66 20.25 13.69
CA LEU A 184 -2.93 20.35 12.42
C LEU A 184 -1.42 20.33 12.69
N LEU A 185 -0.67 19.56 11.90
CA LEU A 185 0.80 19.54 12.01
C LEU A 185 1.43 20.85 11.54
N SER A 186 0.87 21.47 10.52
CA SER A 186 1.45 22.64 9.86
C SER A 186 1.54 23.90 10.72
N ASN A 187 0.60 24.10 11.65
CA ASN A 187 0.51 25.31 12.47
C ASN A 187 0.10 25.05 13.93
N GLY A 188 -0.15 23.80 14.32
CA GLY A 188 -0.53 23.44 15.68
C GLY A 188 -1.97 23.76 16.07
N SER A 189 -2.82 24.24 15.15
CA SER A 189 -4.23 24.53 15.43
C SER A 189 -4.95 23.29 15.97
N VAL A 190 -5.57 23.42 17.14
CA VAL A 190 -6.34 22.36 17.80
C VAL A 190 -7.63 22.10 17.04
N LEU A 191 -7.98 20.81 16.89
CA LEU A 191 -9.19 20.36 16.22
C LEU A 191 -10.16 19.72 17.22
N SER A 192 -11.45 19.92 17.00
CA SER A 192 -12.52 19.26 17.76
C SER A 192 -12.64 17.81 17.32
N VAL A 193 -12.74 16.89 18.28
CA VAL A 193 -12.89 15.45 18.02
C VAL A 193 -14.08 14.93 18.80
N GLN A 194 -14.95 14.20 18.09
CA GLN A 194 -16.11 13.54 18.68
C GLN A 194 -16.02 12.04 18.42
N ARG A 195 -16.30 11.23 19.43
CA ARG A 195 -16.41 9.78 19.26
C ARG A 195 -17.84 9.41 18.91
N ASN A 196 -18.01 8.63 17.86
CA ASN A 196 -19.28 8.07 17.44
C ASN A 196 -19.12 6.56 17.18
N GLY A 197 -19.39 5.75 18.22
CA GLY A 197 -19.19 4.30 18.16
C GLY A 197 -17.72 3.91 17.96
N GLY A 198 -17.45 3.13 16.93
CA GLY A 198 -16.11 2.69 16.50
C GLY A 198 -15.38 3.69 15.61
N ARG A 199 -15.69 4.98 15.74
CA ARG A 199 -15.13 6.06 14.91
C ARG A 199 -14.88 7.33 15.70
N LEU A 200 -13.92 8.11 15.22
CA LEU A 200 -13.74 9.51 15.55
C LEU A 200 -14.18 10.39 14.37
N VAL A 201 -14.85 11.49 14.68
CA VAL A 201 -15.20 12.55 13.73
C VAL A 201 -14.43 13.80 14.15
N ILE A 202 -13.58 14.30 13.25
CA ILE A 202 -12.74 15.46 13.49
C ILE A 202 -13.29 16.62 12.68
N ASP A 203 -13.59 17.73 13.34
CA ASP A 203 -13.95 18.96 12.64
C ASP A 203 -12.67 19.59 12.08
N VAL A 204 -12.65 19.82 10.76
CA VAL A 204 -11.49 20.36 10.04
C VAL A 204 -11.84 21.69 9.36
N PRO A 205 -10.88 22.60 9.14
CA PRO A 205 -11.14 23.84 8.43
C PRO A 205 -11.63 23.58 6.99
N GLU A 206 -12.35 24.55 6.43
CA GLU A 206 -12.88 24.47 5.06
C GLU A 206 -11.77 24.28 4.02
N ALA A 207 -10.66 25.01 4.17
CA ALA A 207 -9.50 24.89 3.29
C ALA A 207 -8.47 23.90 3.85
N ALA A 208 -7.99 23.02 2.97
CA ALA A 208 -6.85 22.15 3.26
C ALA A 208 -5.59 22.99 3.52
N PRO A 209 -4.84 22.74 4.62
CA PRO A 209 -3.56 23.42 4.87
C PRO A 209 -2.51 23.23 3.76
N ASP A 210 -2.54 22.07 3.10
CA ASP A 210 -1.70 21.72 1.96
C ASP A 210 -2.51 20.90 0.95
N ALA A 211 -2.43 21.27 -0.33
CA ALA A 211 -3.22 20.65 -1.39
C ALA A 211 -2.70 19.26 -1.82
N ALA A 212 -1.42 18.96 -1.59
CA ALA A 212 -0.86 17.66 -1.89
C ALA A 212 -1.17 16.65 -0.79
N ASP A 213 -0.88 17.02 0.46
CA ASP A 213 -1.08 16.18 1.65
C ASP A 213 -1.11 17.04 2.92
N SER A 214 -2.28 17.12 3.55
CA SER A 214 -2.48 17.82 4.82
C SER A 214 -2.40 16.86 6.00
N VAL A 215 -1.57 17.17 7.01
CA VAL A 215 -1.34 16.27 8.14
C VAL A 215 -2.06 16.71 9.42
N ILE A 216 -2.86 15.80 9.97
CA ILE A 216 -3.48 15.91 11.30
C ILE A 216 -2.77 14.97 12.27
N VAL A 217 -2.43 15.44 13.47
CA VAL A 217 -1.85 14.63 14.54
C VAL A 217 -2.94 14.27 15.53
N LEU A 218 -3.07 12.97 15.83
CA LEU A 218 -3.88 12.44 16.91
C LEU A 218 -2.98 11.81 17.97
N GLU A 219 -3.15 12.23 19.22
CA GLU A 219 -2.45 11.62 20.36
C GLU A 219 -3.42 10.76 21.17
N PHE A 220 -2.94 9.65 21.72
CA PHE A 220 -3.75 8.71 22.50
C PHE A 220 -3.14 8.46 23.88
N GLU A 221 -4.00 8.09 24.83
CA GLU A 221 -3.56 7.44 26.06
C GLU A 221 -3.36 5.94 25.74
N GLY A 222 -2.11 5.56 25.44
CA GLY A 222 -1.77 4.23 24.95
C GLY A 222 -1.84 4.14 23.43
N GLU A 223 -2.06 2.93 22.90
CA GLU A 223 -2.04 2.70 21.46
C GLU A 223 -3.40 2.90 20.80
N PRO A 224 -3.45 3.42 19.55
CA PRO A 224 -4.69 3.53 18.79
C PRO A 224 -5.27 2.14 18.50
N VAL A 225 -6.57 1.98 18.71
CA VAL A 225 -7.30 0.73 18.50
C VAL A 225 -8.20 0.90 17.28
N THR A 226 -7.87 0.22 16.19
CA THR A 226 -8.68 0.20 14.96
C THR A 226 -9.75 -0.91 15.04
N PRO A 227 -10.90 -0.75 14.37
CA PRO A 227 -11.86 -1.83 14.22
C PRO A 227 -11.26 -2.93 13.35
N GLU A 228 -11.57 -4.17 13.69
CA GLU A 228 -11.19 -5.33 12.87
C GLU A 228 -11.90 -5.29 11.52
N LEU A 229 -11.21 -5.73 10.47
CA LEU A 229 -11.83 -5.80 9.15
C LEU A 229 -12.87 -6.92 9.13
N PRO A 230 -14.05 -6.70 8.51
CA PRO A 230 -15.07 -7.75 8.37
C PRO A 230 -14.55 -9.04 7.69
N SER A 231 -13.54 -8.90 6.83
CA SER A 231 -12.92 -10.01 6.09
C SER A 231 -12.01 -10.89 6.94
N VAL A 232 -11.57 -10.46 8.13
CA VAL A 232 -10.72 -11.27 9.01
C VAL A 232 -11.51 -12.46 9.54
N GLY A 233 -10.91 -13.65 9.44
CA GLY A 233 -11.55 -14.91 9.88
C GLY A 233 -12.69 -15.39 8.98
N ALA A 234 -12.94 -14.73 7.85
CA ALA A 234 -13.95 -15.15 6.90
C ALA A 234 -13.65 -16.54 6.33
N LYS A 235 -14.69 -17.33 6.07
CA LYS A 235 -14.55 -18.61 5.38
C LYS A 235 -14.45 -18.36 3.89
N VAL A 236 -13.44 -18.93 3.24
CA VAL A 236 -13.24 -18.74 1.80
C VAL A 236 -13.23 -20.08 1.07
N THR A 237 -14.01 -20.16 -0.01
CA THR A 237 -14.01 -21.27 -0.97
C THR A 237 -13.67 -20.76 -2.36
N ALA A 238 -13.32 -21.66 -3.28
CA ALA A 238 -13.01 -21.30 -4.65
C ALA A 238 -13.60 -22.29 -5.65
N SER A 239 -13.89 -21.83 -6.87
CA SER A 239 -14.35 -22.67 -7.96
C SER A 239 -13.30 -23.67 -8.44
N ALA A 240 -12.03 -23.29 -8.31
CA ALA A 240 -10.87 -24.11 -8.67
C ALA A 240 -9.67 -23.67 -7.82
N THR A 241 -8.77 -24.61 -7.53
CA THR A 241 -7.56 -24.36 -6.73
C THR A 241 -6.40 -25.14 -7.30
N LEU A 242 -5.25 -24.47 -7.43
CA LEU A 242 -3.96 -25.11 -7.64
C LEU A 242 -3.42 -25.61 -6.30
N ASP A 243 -2.90 -26.83 -6.25
CA ASP A 243 -2.36 -27.45 -5.03
C ASP A 243 -1.41 -26.50 -4.28
N GLY A 244 -1.61 -26.40 -2.96
CA GLY A 244 -0.87 -25.51 -2.07
C GLY A 244 -1.26 -24.01 -2.15
N ASN A 245 -2.12 -23.60 -3.08
CA ASN A 245 -2.56 -22.22 -3.28
C ASN A 245 -4.06 -22.09 -2.99
N VAL A 246 -4.46 -22.44 -1.78
CA VAL A 246 -5.86 -22.57 -1.35
C VAL A 246 -6.58 -21.22 -1.17
N ALA A 247 -7.90 -21.25 -1.26
CA ALA A 247 -8.77 -20.07 -1.15
C ALA A 247 -8.59 -19.30 0.16
N ALA A 248 -8.42 -20.01 1.29
CA ALA A 248 -8.25 -19.41 2.61
C ALA A 248 -7.01 -18.49 2.74
N ASN A 249 -6.03 -18.62 1.83
CA ASN A 249 -4.84 -17.77 1.86
C ASN A 249 -5.16 -16.28 1.59
N VAL A 250 -6.28 -15.97 0.93
CA VAL A 250 -6.62 -14.58 0.56
C VAL A 250 -7.10 -13.71 1.71
N VAL A 251 -7.32 -14.30 2.90
CA VAL A 251 -7.77 -13.61 4.12
C VAL A 251 -6.84 -13.88 5.30
N ASP A 252 -5.63 -14.36 5.05
CA ASP A 252 -4.68 -14.69 6.12
C ASP A 252 -3.95 -13.47 6.70
N GLY A 253 -4.16 -12.29 6.11
CA GLY A 253 -3.61 -11.01 6.57
C GLY A 253 -2.12 -10.84 6.31
N THR A 254 -1.47 -11.77 5.60
CA THR A 254 -0.01 -11.76 5.41
C THR A 254 0.44 -11.27 4.04
N GLY A 255 -0.42 -11.41 3.02
CA GLY A 255 -0.07 -11.23 1.60
C GLY A 255 1.06 -12.16 1.10
N SER A 256 1.57 -13.05 1.96
CA SER A 256 2.74 -13.91 1.69
C SER A 256 2.36 -15.23 1.02
N LYS A 257 1.12 -15.68 1.29
CA LYS A 257 0.48 -16.80 0.61
C LYS A 257 -0.53 -16.25 -0.40
N ARG A 258 -1.09 -17.17 -1.18
CA ARG A 258 -1.99 -16.83 -2.27
C ARG A 258 -2.96 -17.94 -2.57
N TRP A 259 -4.12 -17.54 -3.07
CA TRP A 259 -4.94 -18.41 -3.88
C TRP A 259 -4.51 -18.33 -5.35
N ARG A 260 -4.59 -19.45 -6.05
CA ARG A 260 -4.39 -19.49 -7.50
C ARG A 260 -5.26 -20.57 -8.13
N ALA A 261 -5.83 -20.26 -9.29
CA ALA A 261 -6.48 -21.26 -10.12
C ALA A 261 -5.46 -22.15 -10.88
N PRO A 262 -5.84 -23.38 -11.28
CA PRO A 262 -5.01 -24.22 -12.15
C PRO A 262 -4.55 -23.48 -13.43
N LYS A 263 -3.38 -23.84 -13.96
CA LYS A 263 -2.66 -23.06 -15.00
C LYS A 263 -3.45 -22.85 -16.30
N ASP A 264 -4.33 -23.80 -16.62
CA ASP A 264 -5.20 -23.84 -17.80
C ASP A 264 -6.52 -23.08 -17.58
N VAL A 265 -6.89 -22.78 -16.33
CA VAL A 265 -8.10 -22.02 -15.99
C VAL A 265 -7.87 -20.52 -16.20
N LYS A 266 -8.72 -19.90 -17.03
CA LYS A 266 -8.65 -18.46 -17.36
C LYS A 266 -9.58 -17.58 -16.56
N SER A 267 -10.62 -18.18 -15.99
CA SER A 267 -11.59 -17.50 -15.13
C SER A 267 -11.94 -18.41 -13.96
N ALA A 268 -11.88 -17.88 -12.75
CA ALA A 268 -12.23 -18.59 -11.53
C ALA A 268 -12.72 -17.60 -10.49
N TRP A 269 -13.54 -18.08 -9.55
CA TRP A 269 -14.04 -17.26 -8.46
C TRP A 269 -13.57 -17.76 -7.10
N ILE A 270 -13.44 -16.83 -6.16
CA ILE A 270 -13.43 -17.09 -4.73
C ILE A 270 -14.72 -16.55 -4.11
N GLU A 271 -15.26 -17.27 -3.14
CA GLU A 271 -16.40 -16.83 -2.33
C GLU A 271 -15.95 -16.66 -0.89
N MET A 272 -16.23 -15.49 -0.34
CA MET A 272 -15.96 -15.13 1.05
C MET A 272 -17.29 -15.07 1.80
N GLU A 273 -17.39 -15.83 2.89
CA GLU A 273 -18.48 -15.76 3.85
C GLU A 273 -17.96 -15.14 5.16
N LEU A 274 -18.46 -13.96 5.47
CA LEU A 274 -18.16 -13.24 6.71
C LEU A 274 -18.79 -13.95 7.92
N SER A 275 -18.24 -13.70 9.10
CA SER A 275 -18.78 -14.18 10.38
C SER A 275 -20.21 -13.68 10.63
N GLU A 276 -20.46 -12.42 10.28
CA GLU A 276 -21.75 -11.74 10.33
C GLU A 276 -21.96 -10.82 9.12
N PRO A 277 -23.21 -10.45 8.77
CA PRO A 277 -23.45 -9.48 7.71
C PRO A 277 -22.79 -8.13 8.03
N ALA A 278 -22.04 -7.57 7.08
CA ALA A 278 -21.38 -6.28 7.23
C ALA A 278 -21.73 -5.33 6.09
N LYS A 279 -21.81 -4.03 6.41
CA LYS A 279 -21.98 -2.96 5.43
C LYS A 279 -20.60 -2.60 4.86
N ILE A 280 -20.33 -2.99 3.61
CA ILE A 280 -19.05 -2.81 2.92
C ILE A 280 -19.12 -1.61 1.98
N GLY A 281 -18.09 -0.76 2.01
CA GLY A 281 -18.01 0.46 1.20
C GLY A 281 -16.73 0.59 0.37
N ALA A 282 -15.76 -0.30 0.56
CA ALA A 282 -14.57 -0.39 -0.28
C ALA A 282 -13.95 -1.79 -0.20
N PHE A 283 -13.02 -2.08 -1.09
CA PHE A 283 -12.21 -3.29 -1.06
C PHE A 283 -10.76 -3.03 -1.47
N GLY A 284 -9.86 -3.91 -1.03
CA GLY A 284 -8.49 -4.01 -1.49
C GLY A 284 -8.25 -5.40 -2.05
N LEU A 285 -7.57 -5.46 -3.19
CA LEU A 285 -7.23 -6.68 -3.90
C LEU A 285 -5.73 -6.64 -4.20
N ASP A 286 -4.94 -7.52 -3.58
CA ASP A 286 -3.53 -7.72 -3.90
C ASP A 286 -3.34 -8.92 -4.83
N GLU A 287 -2.46 -8.77 -5.81
CA GLU A 287 -2.10 -9.85 -6.72
C GLU A 287 -0.77 -10.51 -6.34
N PRO A 288 -0.67 -11.84 -6.55
CA PRO A 288 0.49 -12.60 -6.12
C PRO A 288 1.71 -12.53 -7.05
N ASP A 289 1.53 -12.06 -8.29
CA ASP A 289 2.60 -11.98 -9.29
C ASP A 289 2.77 -10.54 -9.75
N VAL A 290 3.90 -9.95 -9.43
CA VAL A 290 4.20 -8.53 -9.70
C VAL A 290 4.69 -8.26 -11.12
N TRP A 291 4.14 -8.95 -12.11
CA TRP A 291 4.56 -8.78 -13.51
C TRP A 291 3.46 -8.08 -14.32
N PRO A 292 3.72 -6.89 -14.90
CA PRO A 292 2.74 -6.13 -15.68
C PRO A 292 2.10 -6.86 -16.87
N ARG A 293 2.64 -8.02 -17.28
CA ARG A 293 2.09 -8.89 -18.34
C ARG A 293 0.95 -9.80 -17.87
N MET A 294 0.72 -9.90 -16.56
CA MET A 294 -0.27 -10.78 -15.92
C MET A 294 -1.52 -10.01 -15.46
N LYS A 295 -1.82 -8.83 -16.03
CA LYS A 295 -3.00 -8.03 -15.68
C LYS A 295 -4.25 -8.91 -15.66
N GLN A 296 -5.01 -8.80 -14.57
CA GLN A 296 -6.25 -9.54 -14.39
C GLN A 296 -7.44 -8.59 -14.48
N ARG A 297 -8.60 -9.11 -14.88
CA ARG A 297 -9.88 -8.44 -14.68
C ARG A 297 -10.58 -9.04 -13.48
N TYR A 298 -11.34 -8.22 -12.79
CA TYR A 298 -12.12 -8.66 -11.65
C TYR A 298 -13.58 -8.23 -11.77
N THR A 299 -14.46 -9.04 -11.20
CA THR A 299 -15.83 -8.67 -10.85
C THR A 299 -16.06 -9.06 -9.40
N LEU A 300 -16.40 -8.08 -8.57
CA LEU A 300 -16.78 -8.28 -7.18
C LEU A 300 -18.30 -8.21 -7.07
N GLN A 301 -18.88 -9.23 -6.45
CA GLN A 301 -20.32 -9.35 -6.22
C GLN A 301 -20.62 -9.48 -4.74
N ALA A 302 -21.80 -9.01 -4.32
CA ALA A 302 -22.36 -9.23 -2.99
C ALA A 302 -23.69 -9.97 -3.10
N GLN A 303 -23.96 -10.89 -2.17
CA GLN A 303 -25.24 -11.59 -2.10
C GLN A 303 -26.25 -10.74 -1.32
N VAL A 304 -27.31 -10.30 -2.00
CA VAL A 304 -28.40 -9.49 -1.42
C VAL A 304 -29.71 -10.26 -1.58
N GLY A 305 -30.25 -10.76 -0.46
CA GLY A 305 -31.29 -11.79 -0.50
C GLY A 305 -30.73 -13.08 -1.10
N ASP A 306 -31.42 -13.64 -2.09
CA ASP A 306 -30.98 -14.84 -2.81
C ASP A 306 -30.18 -14.53 -4.10
N GLU A 307 -30.02 -13.24 -4.44
CA GLU A 307 -29.39 -12.81 -5.69
C GLU A 307 -27.96 -12.31 -5.49
N TRP A 308 -27.10 -12.58 -6.48
CA TRP A 308 -25.76 -11.99 -6.57
C TRP A 308 -25.82 -10.69 -7.37
N ARG A 309 -25.36 -9.59 -6.76
CA ARG A 309 -25.29 -8.27 -7.40
C ARG A 309 -23.84 -7.85 -7.62
N ASN A 310 -23.51 -7.38 -8.82
CA ASN A 310 -22.21 -6.78 -9.09
C ASN A 310 -22.10 -5.46 -8.31
N ILE A 311 -21.00 -5.30 -7.59
CA ILE A 311 -20.71 -4.09 -6.79
C ILE A 311 -19.43 -3.38 -7.24
N ALA A 312 -18.53 -4.10 -7.93
CA ALA A 312 -17.39 -3.52 -8.61
C ALA A 312 -16.94 -4.40 -9.77
N GLU A 313 -16.36 -3.80 -10.79
CA GLU A 313 -15.65 -4.49 -11.86
C GLU A 313 -14.50 -3.62 -12.38
N GLY A 314 -13.47 -4.22 -12.94
CA GLY A 314 -12.33 -3.48 -13.45
C GLY A 314 -11.17 -4.36 -13.88
N GLY A 315 -10.06 -3.70 -14.21
CA GLY A 315 -8.78 -4.34 -14.47
C GLY A 315 -7.76 -3.92 -13.41
N THR A 316 -6.84 -4.82 -13.08
CA THR A 316 -5.68 -4.47 -12.26
C THR A 316 -4.51 -4.05 -13.14
N ASN A 317 -3.51 -3.43 -12.54
CA ASN A 317 -2.24 -3.13 -13.19
C ASN A 317 -1.24 -4.29 -13.12
N GLY A 318 -1.66 -5.47 -12.65
CA GLY A 318 -0.78 -6.63 -12.39
C GLY A 318 -0.15 -6.64 -10.99
N HIS A 319 -0.55 -5.72 -10.10
CA HIS A 319 -0.10 -5.73 -8.69
C HIS A 319 -1.28 -5.74 -7.71
N GLY A 320 -2.46 -5.33 -8.17
CA GLY A 320 -3.66 -5.24 -7.34
C GLY A 320 -4.47 -3.99 -7.67
N THR A 321 -5.44 -3.70 -6.81
CA THR A 321 -6.22 -2.46 -6.83
C THR A 321 -6.88 -2.22 -5.47
N LYS A 322 -7.32 -0.99 -5.25
CA LYS A 322 -8.14 -0.57 -4.12
C LYS A 322 -9.20 0.37 -4.64
N ALA A 323 -10.46 0.14 -4.30
CA ALA A 323 -11.57 0.93 -4.82
C ALA A 323 -12.74 1.01 -3.84
N THR A 324 -13.44 2.14 -3.90
CA THR A 324 -14.73 2.34 -3.23
C THR A 324 -15.86 1.66 -4.00
N VAL A 325 -16.89 1.23 -3.27
CA VAL A 325 -18.15 0.71 -3.84
C VAL A 325 -19.33 1.42 -3.21
N SER A 326 -20.46 1.45 -3.91
CA SER A 326 -21.73 1.85 -3.29
C SER A 326 -21.99 0.95 -2.08
N PRO A 327 -22.23 1.52 -0.88
CA PRO A 327 -22.34 0.72 0.32
C PRO A 327 -23.38 -0.40 0.22
N VAL A 328 -22.97 -1.63 0.55
CA VAL A 328 -23.81 -2.82 0.47
C VAL A 328 -23.71 -3.64 1.76
N THR A 329 -24.85 -4.06 2.31
CA THR A 329 -24.87 -4.98 3.45
C THR A 329 -25.05 -6.40 2.94
N ALA A 330 -24.05 -7.24 3.16
CA ALA A 330 -24.10 -8.65 2.80
C ALA A 330 -23.20 -9.47 3.73
N ARG A 331 -23.46 -10.78 3.80
CA ARG A 331 -22.58 -11.75 4.47
C ARG A 331 -21.69 -12.51 3.49
N LYS A 332 -22.11 -12.64 2.23
CA LYS A 332 -21.35 -13.36 1.21
C LYS A 332 -20.93 -12.44 0.07
N PHE A 333 -19.68 -12.57 -0.33
CA PHE A 333 -19.05 -11.84 -1.41
C PHE A 333 -18.37 -12.82 -2.36
N ARG A 334 -18.42 -12.55 -3.66
CA ARG A 334 -17.76 -13.37 -4.69
C ARG A 334 -16.84 -12.48 -5.50
N LEU A 335 -15.56 -12.82 -5.56
CA LEU A 335 -14.60 -12.20 -6.46
C LEU A 335 -14.31 -13.16 -7.60
N THR A 336 -14.75 -12.82 -8.80
CA THR A 336 -14.38 -13.52 -10.03
C THR A 336 -13.16 -12.84 -10.62
N MET A 337 -12.12 -13.62 -10.90
CA MET A 337 -10.88 -13.16 -11.50
C MET A 337 -10.68 -13.80 -12.87
N GLU A 338 -10.31 -12.99 -13.85
CA GLU A 338 -9.98 -13.41 -15.21
C GLU A 338 -8.55 -13.02 -15.56
N CYS A 339 -7.79 -13.95 -16.14
CA CYS A 339 -6.42 -13.70 -16.56
C CYS A 339 -6.20 -14.24 -17.98
N ALA A 340 -5.89 -13.34 -18.93
CA ALA A 340 -5.60 -13.73 -20.31
C ALA A 340 -4.27 -14.49 -20.44
N ASN A 341 -3.24 -14.02 -19.74
CA ASN A 341 -1.89 -14.59 -19.79
C ASN A 341 -1.61 -15.34 -18.48
N GLY A 342 -1.73 -16.68 -18.49
CA GLY A 342 -1.57 -17.50 -17.28
C GLY A 342 -2.90 -17.86 -16.62
N SER A 343 -2.94 -17.94 -15.28
CA SER A 343 -4.14 -18.27 -14.52
C SER A 343 -4.40 -17.24 -13.42
N PRO A 344 -5.68 -17.02 -13.05
CA PRO A 344 -6.04 -16.09 -11.99
C PRO A 344 -5.38 -16.40 -10.65
N GLY A 345 -5.03 -15.34 -9.92
CA GLY A 345 -4.45 -15.46 -8.59
C GLY A 345 -4.69 -14.22 -7.75
N VAL A 346 -4.85 -14.43 -6.45
CA VAL A 346 -5.10 -13.40 -5.44
C VAL A 346 -4.20 -13.67 -4.27
N ALA A 347 -3.41 -12.67 -3.87
CA ALA A 347 -2.62 -12.74 -2.65
C ALA A 347 -3.52 -12.40 -1.46
N GLU A 348 -4.28 -11.32 -1.56
CA GLU A 348 -5.16 -10.86 -0.49
C GLU A 348 -6.41 -10.17 -1.02
N LEU A 349 -7.54 -10.39 -0.35
CA LEU A 349 -8.79 -9.67 -0.56
C LEU A 349 -9.30 -9.14 0.79
N GLN A 350 -9.32 -7.83 0.92
CA GLN A 350 -9.81 -7.14 2.12
C GLN A 350 -11.11 -6.41 1.80
N LEU A 351 -12.13 -6.57 2.65
CA LEU A 351 -13.36 -5.80 2.59
C LEU A 351 -13.36 -4.76 3.70
N TYR A 352 -13.62 -3.50 3.33
CA TYR A 352 -13.59 -2.37 4.24
C TYR A 352 -15.01 -1.91 4.57
N PRO A 353 -15.31 -1.66 5.86
CA PRO A 353 -16.64 -1.20 6.26
C PRO A 353 -16.95 0.16 5.64
N ALA A 354 -18.20 0.37 5.24
CA ALA A 354 -18.68 1.67 4.78
C ALA A 354 -18.86 2.62 5.96
N ASP A 355 -18.59 3.91 5.74
CA ASP A 355 -18.95 4.99 6.65
C ASP A 355 -20.47 5.09 6.91
#